data_AF-A0A957YM95-F1
#
_entry.id   AF-A0A957YM95-F1
#
_cell.length_a   1.000
_cell.length_b   1.000
_cell.length_c   1.000
_cell.angle_alpha   90.00
_cell.angle_beta   90.00
_cell.angle_gamma   90.00
#
_symmetry.space_group_name_H-M   'P 1'
#
loop_
_entity.id
_entity.type
_entity.pdbx_description
1 polymer ?
#
loop_
_entity_poly.entity_id
_entity_poly.type
_entity_poly.pdbx_seq_one_letter_code
_entity_poly.pdbx_strand_id
1 'polypeptide(L)'
;MLGRATRHDSHRSAIRREVAGSGTGRRISTVWLLVGLLVSLLILSQLGRGGRLEARARAVPAPLGSPAEPLAPGLADFVRGPEQLLQDAELVFGAGAGRFDTAAFLAGRPELLPGPPAATAAAIDGVARRHAIDPRLLLSLLSLDPAGEGVDTADRAARIAVWLADGYYGLKLRGEADLIFADGSRQRGPVEGGAAHFAVARYLARQGTAVEQPARQARFAERYAELFGAAPRLEAPVPDGLRQPPLLLPWAEGQRWHYTGGPHGAWGVASAWGAVDFAPPSLVGCRAAPEWTLAAAPGRVTWSDTGLVLVDLDGDGNEGTGWVLAYLHMASEGRVAVGRWLEAGEPLGHPSCEGGVADGAHLHFARRYNGEWLPAAGGPVPMELSGWRFSSLGGEYDGSMQHPEQGERMAVTSRRGGASDLVSDNGPARREALASAWAALSAGAPARLEDADSGLSRAPEPMTEAARPAAPATAAAAMSAAGGATGAATIAVRIALEGRDDASTPVVLGLVGAAAPPLVLMARTNAAGETGAIALPDEARGIYDLTLRAPGFAPAFVLGVTIGEPGLEIDLSAGGRLRLAAGELNGDDVIDGRDLGAWLTHWRAGRPLADLDGDGWAGPGDLWRAMNAAAGR
;
A
#
# COMPACT_ATOMS: atom_id res chain seq x y z
N MET A 1 0.92 -63.55 9.97
CA MET A 1 0.42 -64.95 9.93
C MET A 1 -0.47 -65.17 11.16
N LEU A 2 -1.50 -66.00 11.19
CA LEU A 2 -2.50 -66.46 10.19
C LEU A 2 -3.53 -67.34 10.96
N GLY A 3 -4.84 -67.24 10.64
CA GLY A 3 -5.94 -67.97 11.32
C GLY A 3 -7.01 -67.00 11.84
N ARG A 4 -8.30 -67.01 11.44
CA ARG A 4 -9.29 -68.07 11.16
C ARG A 4 -9.49 -69.02 12.35
N ALA A 5 -10.71 -69.41 12.77
CA ALA A 5 -12.11 -68.99 12.54
C ALA A 5 -12.96 -69.63 13.71
N THR A 6 -14.28 -69.50 13.92
CA THR A 6 -15.45 -69.85 13.08
C THR A 6 -16.78 -69.54 13.81
N ARG A 7 -17.85 -69.20 13.05
CA ARG A 7 -19.29 -69.68 13.06
C ARG A 7 -20.04 -69.96 14.39
N HIS A 8 -21.38 -69.93 14.47
CA HIS A 8 -22.50 -69.96 13.47
C HIS A 8 -23.46 -68.75 13.70
N ASP A 9 -24.15 -68.19 12.69
CA ASP A 9 -25.45 -68.60 12.08
C ASP A 9 -26.60 -68.77 13.11
N SER A 10 -27.84 -68.29 12.88
CA SER A 10 -28.62 -68.32 11.62
C SER A 10 -29.79 -67.31 11.51
N HIS A 11 -30.13 -66.87 10.27
CA HIS A 11 -31.46 -66.47 9.70
C HIS A 11 -32.41 -65.53 10.50
N ARG A 12 -32.77 -64.30 10.04
CA ARG A 12 -33.51 -63.79 8.83
C ARG A 12 -35.07 -63.78 8.93
N SER A 13 -35.66 -62.67 8.43
CA SER A 13 -37.10 -62.40 8.12
C SER A 13 -38.06 -62.15 9.32
N ALA A 14 -39.13 -61.32 9.24
CA ALA A 14 -39.46 -60.24 8.28
C ALA A 14 -40.61 -59.29 8.76
N ILE A 15 -40.56 -58.02 8.32
CA ILE A 15 -41.68 -57.13 7.88
C ILE A 15 -42.93 -56.96 8.78
N ARG A 16 -43.08 -55.74 9.37
CA ARG A 16 -44.35 -55.04 9.77
C ARG A 16 -45.13 -55.70 10.94
N ARG A 17 -45.98 -55.03 11.76
CA ARG A 17 -46.58 -53.66 11.86
C ARG A 17 -47.15 -53.50 13.33
N GLU A 18 -47.69 -52.40 13.89
CA GLU A 18 -47.96 -50.97 13.57
C GLU A 18 -48.28 -50.19 14.89
N VAL A 19 -48.56 -48.88 14.80
CA VAL A 19 -49.32 -48.00 15.75
C VAL A 19 -48.62 -47.44 17.01
N ALA A 20 -48.96 -46.16 17.27
CA ALA A 20 -48.74 -45.28 18.43
C ALA A 20 -47.37 -44.54 18.55
N GLY A 21 -47.34 -43.21 18.74
CA GLY A 21 -48.48 -42.28 18.69
C GLY A 21 -48.30 -40.91 19.34
N SER A 22 -47.60 -39.97 18.70
CA SER A 22 -47.73 -38.53 18.95
C SER A 22 -47.33 -37.74 17.70
N GLY A 23 -47.87 -36.53 17.49
CA GLY A 23 -47.60 -35.80 16.26
C GLY A 23 -48.00 -34.33 16.26
N THR A 24 -47.22 -33.55 15.51
CA THR A 24 -47.48 -32.18 15.02
C THR A 24 -46.34 -31.86 14.03
N GLY A 25 -46.53 -31.15 12.92
CA GLY A 25 -47.75 -30.59 12.36
C GLY A 25 -47.51 -29.80 11.06
N ARG A 26 -46.52 -30.18 10.23
CA ARG A 26 -46.11 -29.41 9.04
C ARG A 26 -47.24 -29.31 8.00
N ARG A 27 -47.80 -28.11 7.81
CA ARG A 27 -48.52 -27.72 6.59
C ARG A 27 -47.58 -26.95 5.67
N ILE A 28 -47.05 -27.59 4.64
CA ILE A 28 -46.37 -26.90 3.53
C ILE A 28 -47.46 -26.45 2.55
N SER A 29 -47.53 -25.16 2.25
CA SER A 29 -48.56 -24.59 1.37
C SER A 29 -48.22 -24.83 -0.11
N THR A 30 -49.22 -25.23 -0.90
CA THR A 30 -49.11 -25.61 -2.32
C THR A 30 -48.54 -24.49 -3.21
N VAL A 31 -48.59 -23.23 -2.76
CA VAL A 31 -48.01 -22.06 -3.44
C VAL A 31 -46.54 -22.27 -3.82
N TRP A 32 -45.74 -22.89 -2.95
CA TRP A 32 -44.30 -23.06 -3.17
C TRP A 32 -43.93 -23.96 -4.36
N LEU A 33 -44.80 -24.93 -4.70
CA LEU A 33 -44.59 -25.80 -5.87
C LEU A 33 -44.84 -25.09 -7.21
N LEU A 34 -45.70 -24.06 -7.23
CA LEU A 34 -45.98 -23.28 -8.44
C LEU A 34 -44.87 -22.26 -8.73
N VAL A 35 -44.32 -21.62 -7.68
CA VAL A 35 -43.22 -20.65 -7.83
C VAL A 35 -41.95 -21.32 -8.38
N GLY A 36 -41.56 -22.49 -7.85
CA GLY A 36 -40.38 -23.21 -8.32
C GLY A 36 -40.45 -23.66 -9.80
N LEU A 37 -41.65 -23.96 -10.30
CA LEU A 37 -41.86 -24.35 -11.69
C LEU A 37 -41.69 -23.17 -12.65
N LEU A 38 -42.18 -21.99 -12.28
CA LEU A 38 -42.06 -20.75 -13.06
C LEU A 38 -40.60 -20.27 -13.18
N VAL A 39 -39.84 -20.28 -12.07
CA VAL A 39 -38.41 -19.92 -12.08
C VAL A 39 -37.59 -20.86 -12.98
N SER A 40 -37.88 -22.17 -12.92
CA SER A 40 -37.20 -23.18 -13.74
C SER A 40 -37.41 -22.97 -15.25
N LEU A 41 -38.62 -22.58 -15.66
CA LEU A 41 -38.94 -22.28 -17.06
C LEU A 41 -38.28 -20.97 -17.55
N LEU A 42 -38.08 -19.99 -16.67
CA LEU A 42 -37.41 -18.73 -17.03
C LEU A 42 -35.92 -18.95 -17.32
N ILE A 43 -35.23 -19.73 -16.49
CA ILE A 43 -33.79 -20.04 -16.63
C ILE A 43 -33.51 -20.77 -17.96
N LEU A 44 -34.38 -21.70 -18.38
CA LEU A 44 -34.26 -22.42 -19.64
C LEU A 44 -34.44 -21.56 -20.90
N SER A 45 -35.00 -20.35 -20.79
CA SER A 45 -35.20 -19.44 -21.93
C SER A 45 -33.97 -18.59 -22.28
N GLN A 46 -33.04 -18.38 -21.34
CA GLN A 46 -31.90 -17.46 -21.51
C GLN A 46 -30.60 -18.14 -21.98
N LEU A 47 -30.50 -19.47 -21.93
CA LEU A 47 -29.35 -20.23 -22.44
C LEU A 47 -29.33 -20.39 -23.99
N GLY A 48 -30.22 -19.69 -24.70
CA GLY A 48 -30.49 -19.88 -26.13
C GLY A 48 -29.61 -19.10 -27.12
N ARG A 49 -28.44 -18.58 -26.74
CA ARG A 49 -27.52 -17.83 -27.65
C ARG A 49 -26.04 -18.20 -27.48
N GLY A 50 -25.66 -19.37 -28.02
CA GLY A 50 -24.26 -19.81 -28.03
C GLY A 50 -23.42 -19.14 -29.14
N GLY A 51 -22.48 -18.28 -28.74
CA GLY A 51 -21.39 -17.82 -29.61
C GLY A 51 -20.14 -18.68 -29.42
N ARG A 52 -19.58 -19.25 -30.50
CA ARG A 52 -18.31 -19.98 -30.45
C ARG A 52 -17.13 -19.01 -30.47
N LEU A 53 -16.17 -19.19 -29.57
CA LEU A 53 -14.81 -18.64 -29.70
C LEU A 53 -13.81 -19.80 -29.72
N GLU A 54 -13.00 -19.84 -30.78
CA GLU A 54 -12.01 -20.90 -30.98
C GLU A 54 -10.71 -20.56 -30.23
N ALA A 55 -10.21 -21.50 -29.43
CA ALA A 55 -8.92 -21.37 -28.76
C ALA A 55 -7.76 -21.50 -29.77
N ARG A 56 -7.27 -20.37 -30.30
CA ARG A 56 -6.04 -20.33 -31.11
C ARG A 56 -4.82 -20.18 -30.21
N ALA A 57 -4.17 -21.30 -29.89
CA ALA A 57 -2.81 -21.29 -29.35
C ALA A 57 -1.87 -20.58 -30.35
N ARG A 58 -1.12 -19.58 -29.88
CA ARG A 58 0.00 -18.98 -30.60
C ARG A 58 1.31 -19.58 -30.09
N ALA A 59 2.20 -19.93 -31.02
CA ALA A 59 3.49 -20.53 -30.69
C ALA A 59 4.43 -19.51 -30.05
N VAL A 60 5.32 -20.00 -29.19
CA VAL A 60 6.39 -19.22 -28.53
C VAL A 60 7.56 -19.03 -29.51
N PRO A 61 8.00 -17.80 -29.81
CA PRO A 61 9.29 -17.55 -30.45
C PRO A 61 10.43 -17.72 -29.43
N ALA A 62 11.54 -18.30 -29.86
CA ALA A 62 12.78 -18.33 -29.07
C ALA A 62 13.41 -16.92 -28.99
N PRO A 63 14.21 -16.61 -27.95
CA PRO A 63 14.81 -15.29 -27.79
C PRO A 63 15.89 -15.04 -28.85
N LEU A 64 15.77 -13.93 -29.58
CA LEU A 64 16.86 -13.30 -30.31
C LEU A 64 17.33 -12.09 -29.50
N GLY A 65 18.57 -12.12 -29.02
CA GLY A 65 19.20 -10.95 -28.44
C GLY A 65 19.49 -9.92 -29.53
N SER A 66 19.03 -8.68 -29.34
CA SER A 66 19.41 -7.53 -30.16
C SER A 66 20.36 -6.64 -29.35
N PRO A 67 21.45 -6.13 -29.94
CA PRO A 67 22.18 -5.02 -29.31
C PRO A 67 21.29 -3.77 -29.29
N ALA A 68 21.61 -2.80 -28.43
CA ALA A 68 20.88 -1.54 -28.37
C ALA A 68 20.92 -0.82 -29.74
N GLU A 69 19.75 -0.42 -30.26
CA GLU A 69 19.70 0.48 -31.40
C GLU A 69 20.21 1.88 -30.98
N PRO A 70 20.95 2.60 -31.84
CA PRO A 70 21.26 4.00 -31.60
C PRO A 70 19.97 4.83 -31.57
N LEU A 71 19.86 5.74 -30.60
CA LEU A 71 18.72 6.66 -30.44
C LEU A 71 18.36 7.34 -31.78
N ALA A 72 17.07 7.28 -32.14
CA ALA A 72 16.57 7.90 -33.36
C ALA A 72 16.78 9.43 -33.33
N PRO A 73 17.19 10.05 -34.46
CA PRO A 73 17.58 11.46 -34.46
C PRO A 73 16.37 12.40 -34.30
N GLY A 74 16.40 13.24 -33.26
CA GLY A 74 15.59 14.46 -33.19
C GLY A 74 14.14 14.28 -32.77
N LEU A 75 13.88 13.61 -31.64
CA LEU A 75 12.71 13.99 -30.83
C LEU A 75 12.88 15.44 -30.38
N ALA A 76 11.91 16.30 -30.71
CA ALA A 76 11.93 17.70 -30.29
C ALA A 76 11.87 17.82 -28.75
N ASP A 77 12.43 18.92 -28.23
CA ASP A 77 12.47 19.21 -26.79
C ASP A 77 11.09 19.12 -26.14
N PHE A 78 11.06 18.76 -24.85
CA PHE A 78 9.82 18.70 -24.11
C PHE A 78 9.30 20.11 -23.82
N VAL A 79 8.27 20.52 -24.56
CA VAL A 79 7.57 21.79 -24.36
C VAL A 79 6.66 21.68 -23.13
N ARG A 80 7.20 22.11 -21.98
CA ARG A 80 6.42 22.24 -20.73
C ARG A 80 5.39 23.36 -20.85
N GLY A 81 4.16 23.11 -20.40
CA GLY A 81 3.07 24.09 -20.42
C GLY A 81 1.90 23.66 -19.53
N PRO A 82 0.82 24.47 -19.43
CA PRO A 82 -0.34 24.11 -18.62
C PRO A 82 -0.98 22.77 -19.03
N GLU A 83 -1.06 22.52 -20.34
CA GLU A 83 -1.59 21.28 -20.94
C GLU A 83 -0.65 20.06 -20.83
N GLN A 84 0.62 20.26 -20.44
CA GLN A 84 1.61 19.19 -20.28
C GLN A 84 2.71 19.65 -19.30
N LEU A 85 2.45 19.42 -18.01
CA LEU A 85 3.25 19.97 -16.90
C LEU A 85 4.59 19.24 -16.69
N LEU A 86 4.61 17.93 -16.90
CA LEU A 86 5.67 17.05 -16.43
C LEU A 86 5.70 15.75 -17.25
N GLN A 87 6.87 15.14 -17.42
CA GLN A 87 7.04 13.79 -17.97
C GLN A 87 7.13 12.77 -16.82
N ASP A 88 6.79 11.50 -17.07
CA ASP A 88 6.83 10.45 -16.03
C ASP A 88 8.23 10.30 -15.39
N ALA A 89 9.30 10.41 -16.18
CA ALA A 89 10.69 10.40 -15.70
C ALA A 89 11.19 11.72 -15.06
N GLU A 90 10.34 12.75 -14.96
CA GLU A 90 10.61 13.99 -14.20
C GLU A 90 9.89 14.04 -12.85
N LEU A 91 8.99 13.08 -12.55
CA LEU A 91 8.36 12.93 -11.24
C LEU A 91 9.19 12.05 -10.31
N VAL A 92 9.65 10.90 -10.80
CA VAL A 92 10.42 9.94 -10.01
C VAL A 92 11.84 10.43 -9.75
N PHE A 93 12.49 9.90 -8.71
CA PHE A 93 13.93 10.12 -8.48
C PHE A 93 14.74 9.35 -9.55
N GLY A 94 14.72 9.80 -10.80
CA GLY A 94 15.34 9.14 -11.95
C GLY A 94 16.79 9.56 -12.20
N ALA A 95 17.34 9.18 -13.35
CA ALA A 95 18.77 9.34 -13.68
C ALA A 95 19.31 10.78 -13.59
N GLY A 96 18.44 11.79 -13.76
CA GLY A 96 18.78 13.21 -13.59
C GLY A 96 18.75 13.70 -12.14
N ALA A 97 18.00 13.04 -11.25
CA ALA A 97 17.86 13.40 -9.84
C ALA A 97 19.13 13.09 -9.05
N GLY A 98 19.68 11.88 -9.19
CA GLY A 98 20.92 11.48 -8.49
C GLY A 98 22.20 12.17 -9.00
N ARG A 99 22.09 13.05 -10.00
CA ARG A 99 23.17 13.90 -10.54
C ARG A 99 22.92 15.40 -10.29
N PHE A 100 21.85 15.76 -9.59
CA PHE A 100 21.48 17.13 -9.28
C PHE A 100 21.96 17.53 -7.87
N ASP A 101 22.79 18.57 -7.78
CA ASP A 101 23.28 19.11 -6.51
C ASP A 101 22.31 20.17 -5.98
N THR A 102 21.38 19.74 -5.12
CA THR A 102 20.42 20.60 -4.42
C THR A 102 21.11 21.65 -3.53
N ALA A 103 22.26 21.32 -2.94
CA ALA A 103 23.00 22.22 -2.06
C ALA A 103 23.67 23.37 -2.83
N ALA A 104 24.35 23.06 -3.94
CA ALA A 104 24.89 24.09 -4.83
C ALA A 104 23.79 24.92 -5.50
N PHE A 105 22.66 24.29 -5.88
CA PHE A 105 21.53 24.97 -6.48
C PHE A 105 20.89 26.01 -5.55
N LEU A 106 20.71 25.67 -4.27
CA LEU A 106 20.22 26.58 -3.23
C LEU A 106 21.29 27.57 -2.75
N ALA A 107 22.58 27.20 -2.72
CA ALA A 107 23.65 28.14 -2.39
C ALA A 107 23.76 29.30 -3.40
N GLY A 108 23.41 29.04 -4.67
CA GLY A 108 23.27 30.08 -5.70
C GLY A 108 21.93 30.85 -5.69
N ARG A 109 20.97 30.45 -4.85
CA ARG A 109 19.61 31.04 -4.73
C ARG A 109 19.11 30.98 -3.27
N PRO A 110 19.81 31.60 -2.29
CA PRO A 110 19.46 31.50 -0.87
C PRO A 110 18.10 32.11 -0.52
N GLU A 111 17.52 32.92 -1.41
CA GLU A 111 16.19 33.49 -1.32
C GLU A 111 15.05 32.56 -1.80
N LEU A 112 15.37 31.40 -2.41
CA LEU A 112 14.37 30.52 -3.02
C LEU A 112 13.48 29.82 -1.99
N LEU A 113 14.05 29.46 -0.84
CA LEU A 113 13.39 28.78 0.29
C LEU A 113 14.00 29.28 1.61
N PRO A 114 13.23 29.30 2.71
CA PRO A 114 13.75 29.72 4.00
C PRO A 114 14.80 28.75 4.57
N GLY A 115 15.67 29.28 5.44
CA GLY A 115 16.68 28.53 6.18
C GLY A 115 18.06 28.46 5.51
N PRO A 116 19.06 27.83 6.16
CA PRO A 116 20.41 27.72 5.61
C PRO A 116 20.43 26.75 4.41
N PRO A 117 20.93 27.15 3.22
CA PRO A 117 20.84 26.36 1.99
C PRO A 117 21.26 24.89 2.11
N ALA A 118 22.34 24.58 2.83
CA ALA A 118 22.81 23.21 3.00
C ALA A 118 21.87 22.33 3.88
N ALA A 119 21.22 22.93 4.88
CA ALA A 119 20.23 22.22 5.71
C ALA A 119 18.91 22.02 4.95
N THR A 120 18.46 23.06 4.23
CA THR A 120 17.28 23.01 3.37
C THR A 120 17.48 21.99 2.22
N ALA A 121 18.69 21.88 1.66
CA ALA A 121 19.03 20.84 0.69
C ALA A 121 18.95 19.43 1.30
N ALA A 122 19.64 19.17 2.42
CA ALA A 122 19.63 17.85 3.06
C ALA A 122 18.21 17.39 3.44
N ALA A 123 17.34 18.31 3.85
CA ALA A 123 15.92 18.05 4.10
C ALA A 123 15.18 17.61 2.82
N ILE A 124 15.38 18.31 1.70
CA ILE A 124 14.77 17.99 0.40
C ILE A 124 15.32 16.67 -0.14
N ASP A 125 16.63 16.48 -0.16
CA ASP A 125 17.29 15.27 -0.68
C ASP A 125 16.91 14.02 0.13
N GLY A 126 16.83 14.16 1.45
CA GLY A 126 16.34 13.10 2.34
C GLY A 126 14.88 12.73 2.05
N VAL A 127 14.00 13.68 1.72
CA VAL A 127 12.63 13.36 1.28
C VAL A 127 12.60 12.75 -0.13
N ALA A 128 13.31 13.37 -1.07
CA ALA A 128 13.41 12.95 -2.47
C ALA A 128 13.85 11.49 -2.59
N ARG A 129 14.94 11.12 -1.90
CA ARG A 129 15.48 9.75 -1.85
C ARG A 129 14.54 8.75 -1.17
N ARG A 130 13.84 9.14 -0.10
CA ARG A 130 12.91 8.26 0.63
C ARG A 130 11.62 8.00 -0.14
N HIS A 131 10.94 9.04 -0.61
CA HIS A 131 9.70 8.92 -1.38
C HIS A 131 9.90 8.52 -2.85
N ALA A 132 11.14 8.61 -3.35
CA ALA A 132 11.51 8.41 -4.75
C ALA A 132 10.89 9.46 -5.71
N ILE A 133 10.95 10.73 -5.33
CA ILE A 133 10.46 11.89 -6.07
C ILE A 133 11.64 12.81 -6.44
N ASP A 134 11.65 13.40 -7.63
CA ASP A 134 12.74 14.28 -8.09
C ASP A 134 12.87 15.55 -7.21
N PRO A 135 14.07 15.92 -6.72
CA PRO A 135 14.26 17.10 -5.88
C PRO A 135 13.93 18.41 -6.61
N ARG A 136 14.05 18.47 -7.95
CA ARG A 136 13.71 19.64 -8.77
C ARG A 136 12.19 19.88 -8.81
N LEU A 137 11.40 18.81 -8.77
CA LEU A 137 9.94 18.90 -8.64
C LEU A 137 9.54 19.39 -7.24
N LEU A 138 10.18 18.88 -6.19
CA LEU A 138 9.97 19.37 -4.82
C LEU A 138 10.33 20.85 -4.68
N LEU A 139 11.51 21.26 -5.16
CA LEU A 139 11.95 22.67 -5.22
C LEU A 139 10.94 23.56 -5.95
N SER A 140 10.46 23.11 -7.12
CA SER A 140 9.46 23.86 -7.90
C SER A 140 8.20 24.13 -7.08
N LEU A 141 7.60 23.09 -6.51
CA LEU A 141 6.34 23.17 -5.77
C LEU A 141 6.49 23.91 -4.42
N LEU A 142 7.60 23.70 -3.70
CA LEU A 142 7.91 24.43 -2.47
C LEU A 142 8.09 25.94 -2.71
N SER A 143 8.62 26.31 -3.89
CA SER A 143 8.89 27.71 -4.26
C SER A 143 7.71 28.45 -4.89
N LEU A 144 6.64 27.75 -5.31
CA LEU A 144 5.40 28.40 -5.73
C LEU A 144 4.77 29.13 -4.54
N ASP A 145 4.56 28.41 -3.45
CA ASP A 145 4.00 28.98 -2.23
C ASP A 145 5.08 28.87 -1.13
N PRO A 146 6.00 29.85 -1.02
CA PRO A 146 7.04 29.84 0.00
C PRO A 146 6.42 29.88 1.40
N ALA A 147 7.04 29.19 2.35
CA ALA A 147 6.52 29.10 3.71
C ALA A 147 6.80 30.37 4.54
N GLY A 148 5.93 30.64 5.51
CA GLY A 148 6.24 31.59 6.59
C GLY A 148 7.34 31.07 7.52
N GLU A 149 7.88 31.96 8.35
CA GLU A 149 8.92 31.62 9.32
C GLU A 149 8.48 30.50 10.28
N GLY A 150 9.40 29.61 10.63
CA GLY A 150 9.17 28.53 11.60
C GLY A 150 8.51 27.26 11.05
N VAL A 151 8.09 27.22 9.78
CA VAL A 151 7.55 26.00 9.15
C VAL A 151 8.70 25.13 8.63
N ASP A 152 8.76 23.85 9.02
CA ASP A 152 9.77 22.92 8.53
C ASP A 152 9.62 22.61 7.02
N THR A 153 10.75 22.54 6.32
CA THR A 153 10.82 22.22 4.90
C THR A 153 10.79 20.71 4.65
N ALA A 154 11.34 19.85 5.52
CA ALA A 154 11.26 18.40 5.34
C ALA A 154 9.80 17.93 5.39
N ASP A 155 9.02 18.38 6.37
CA ASP A 155 7.59 18.12 6.50
C ASP A 155 6.77 18.63 5.32
N ARG A 156 7.04 19.85 4.82
CA ARG A 156 6.38 20.35 3.60
C ARG A 156 6.73 19.50 2.39
N ALA A 157 8.01 19.18 2.19
CA ALA A 157 8.47 18.35 1.08
C ALA A 157 7.84 16.96 1.14
N ALA A 158 7.77 16.34 2.33
CA ALA A 158 7.15 15.03 2.52
C ALA A 158 5.66 15.04 2.17
N ARG A 159 4.90 16.05 2.63
CA ARG A 159 3.48 16.20 2.26
C ARG A 159 3.27 16.37 0.75
N ILE A 160 4.17 17.10 0.08
CA ILE A 160 4.15 17.24 -1.39
C ILE A 160 4.45 15.89 -2.05
N ALA A 161 5.50 15.19 -1.60
CA ALA A 161 5.92 13.90 -2.15
C ALA A 161 4.84 12.81 -2.01
N VAL A 162 4.11 12.76 -0.89
CA VAL A 162 2.97 11.84 -0.72
C VAL A 162 1.83 12.19 -1.68
N TRP A 163 1.51 13.47 -1.88
CA TRP A 163 0.46 13.85 -2.84
C TRP A 163 0.81 13.56 -4.30
N LEU A 164 2.08 13.72 -4.67
CA LEU A 164 2.58 13.35 -5.98
C LEU A 164 2.51 11.83 -6.18
N ALA A 165 2.90 11.04 -5.18
CA ALA A 165 2.74 9.59 -5.19
C ALA A 165 1.26 9.17 -5.29
N ASP A 166 0.37 9.81 -4.54
CA ASP A 166 -1.08 9.56 -4.58
C ASP A 166 -1.65 9.74 -5.99
N GLY A 167 -1.36 10.86 -6.66
CA GLY A 167 -1.79 11.08 -8.04
C GLY A 167 -1.13 10.11 -9.03
N TYR A 168 0.17 9.86 -8.89
CA TYR A 168 0.96 9.06 -9.82
C TYR A 168 0.54 7.58 -9.81
N TYR A 169 0.62 6.94 -8.65
CA TYR A 169 0.25 5.53 -8.48
C TYR A 169 -1.28 5.35 -8.44
N GLY A 170 -2.04 6.39 -8.08
CA GLY A 170 -3.50 6.43 -8.22
C GLY A 170 -3.95 6.21 -9.67
N LEU A 171 -3.35 6.92 -10.63
CA LEU A 171 -3.65 6.67 -12.04
C LEU A 171 -3.07 5.33 -12.51
N LYS A 172 -1.77 5.07 -12.28
CA LYS A 172 -1.08 3.89 -12.86
C LYS A 172 -1.57 2.55 -12.32
N LEU A 173 -1.98 2.47 -11.06
CA LEU A 173 -2.27 1.20 -10.37
C LEU A 173 -3.70 1.10 -9.84
N ARG A 174 -4.38 2.23 -9.58
CA ARG A 174 -5.71 2.26 -8.94
C ARG A 174 -6.84 2.76 -9.85
N GLY A 175 -6.51 3.18 -11.08
CA GLY A 175 -7.47 3.62 -12.11
C GLY A 175 -8.11 4.99 -11.82
N GLU A 176 -7.52 5.79 -10.93
CA GLU A 176 -8.08 7.07 -10.52
C GLU A 176 -7.84 8.15 -11.59
N ALA A 177 -8.92 8.68 -12.16
CA ALA A 177 -8.86 9.66 -13.27
C ALA A 177 -9.42 11.04 -12.91
N ASP A 178 -9.82 11.28 -11.66
CA ASP A 178 -10.45 12.54 -11.22
C ASP A 178 -9.48 13.47 -10.47
N LEU A 179 -9.67 14.77 -10.69
CA LEU A 179 -9.21 15.86 -9.84
C LEU A 179 -10.28 16.13 -8.77
N ILE A 180 -9.85 16.40 -7.54
CA ILE A 180 -10.71 16.87 -6.44
C ILE A 180 -10.18 18.24 -6.01
N PHE A 181 -11.04 19.25 -6.03
CA PHE A 181 -10.70 20.64 -5.76
C PHE A 181 -10.84 20.99 -4.27
N ALA A 182 -10.30 22.14 -3.86
CA ALA A 182 -10.35 22.62 -2.48
C ALA A 182 -11.79 22.90 -1.97
N ASP A 183 -12.73 23.17 -2.89
CA ASP A 183 -14.16 23.31 -2.62
C ASP A 183 -14.94 21.97 -2.60
N GLY A 184 -14.24 20.84 -2.78
CA GLY A 184 -14.81 19.49 -2.84
C GLY A 184 -15.43 19.13 -4.20
N SER A 185 -15.45 20.05 -5.17
CA SER A 185 -15.89 19.74 -6.54
C SER A 185 -14.94 18.76 -7.24
N ARG A 186 -15.42 18.12 -8.30
CA ARG A 186 -14.68 17.07 -9.02
C ARG A 186 -14.77 17.27 -10.53
N GLN A 187 -13.67 16.96 -11.23
CA GLN A 187 -13.57 16.99 -12.69
C GLN A 187 -12.60 15.90 -13.16
N ARG A 188 -12.87 15.25 -14.30
CA ARG A 188 -11.91 14.32 -14.91
C ARG A 188 -10.61 15.06 -15.23
N GLY A 189 -9.48 14.50 -14.80
CA GLY A 189 -8.14 15.05 -15.00
C GLY A 189 -7.53 14.70 -16.36
N PRO A 190 -6.37 15.32 -16.68
CA PRO A 190 -5.71 15.19 -17.98
C PRO A 190 -4.86 13.91 -18.08
N VAL A 191 -5.51 12.75 -17.99
CA VAL A 191 -4.85 11.43 -17.93
C VAL A 191 -4.05 11.09 -19.20
N GLU A 192 -4.40 11.67 -20.35
CA GLU A 192 -3.71 11.44 -21.63
C GLU A 192 -2.27 12.00 -21.66
N GLY A 193 -1.93 12.95 -20.78
CA GLY A 193 -0.58 13.52 -20.67
C GLY A 193 0.37 12.72 -19.77
N GLY A 194 -0.03 11.53 -19.32
CA GLY A 194 0.78 10.67 -18.44
C GLY A 194 0.52 10.91 -16.96
N ALA A 195 1.03 9.97 -16.15
CA ALA A 195 0.73 9.93 -14.71
C ALA A 195 1.42 11.06 -13.94
N ALA A 196 2.59 11.51 -14.37
CA ALA A 196 3.26 12.66 -13.76
C ALA A 196 2.52 13.99 -14.02
N HIS A 197 2.00 14.19 -15.24
CA HIS A 197 1.17 15.35 -15.54
C HIS A 197 -0.12 15.33 -14.71
N PHE A 198 -0.81 14.19 -14.65
CA PHE A 198 -2.00 14.01 -13.81
C PHE A 198 -1.69 14.24 -12.32
N ALA A 199 -0.57 13.74 -11.80
CA ALA A 199 -0.17 13.91 -10.41
C ALA A 199 0.04 15.38 -10.03
N VAL A 200 0.75 16.16 -10.85
CA VAL A 200 0.93 17.61 -10.60
C VAL A 200 -0.39 18.36 -10.77
N ALA A 201 -1.19 18.05 -11.81
CA ALA A 201 -2.50 18.66 -12.00
C ALA A 201 -3.44 18.41 -10.80
N ARG A 202 -3.42 17.19 -10.25
CA ARG A 202 -4.18 16.79 -9.06
C ARG A 202 -3.65 17.42 -7.78
N TYR A 203 -2.33 17.59 -7.63
CA TYR A 203 -1.77 18.37 -6.51
C TYR A 203 -2.25 19.82 -6.52
N LEU A 204 -2.18 20.50 -7.68
CA LEU A 204 -2.59 21.90 -7.84
C LEU A 204 -4.10 22.10 -7.64
N ALA A 205 -4.93 21.14 -8.08
CA ALA A 205 -6.38 21.19 -7.91
C ALA A 205 -6.80 21.30 -6.43
N ARG A 206 -6.11 20.58 -5.55
CA ARG A 206 -6.41 20.53 -4.10
C ARG A 206 -6.14 21.84 -3.36
N GLN A 207 -5.51 22.80 -4.02
CA GLN A 207 -5.15 24.10 -3.47
C GLN A 207 -6.08 25.24 -3.95
N GLY A 208 -7.03 24.96 -4.85
CA GLY A 208 -7.89 25.95 -5.48
C GLY A 208 -9.20 25.39 -6.04
N THR A 209 -9.81 26.14 -6.95
CA THR A 209 -11.06 25.74 -7.63
C THR A 209 -10.81 25.37 -9.09
N ALA A 210 -11.79 24.72 -9.74
CA ALA A 210 -11.73 24.41 -11.17
C ALA A 210 -11.52 25.64 -12.08
N VAL A 211 -11.92 26.84 -11.61
CA VAL A 211 -11.73 28.11 -12.33
C VAL A 211 -10.27 28.61 -12.25
N GLU A 212 -9.60 28.36 -11.13
CA GLU A 212 -8.19 28.76 -10.92
C GLU A 212 -7.19 27.78 -11.55
N GLN A 213 -7.61 26.54 -11.76
CA GLN A 213 -6.76 25.42 -12.15
C GLN A 213 -5.85 25.71 -13.37
N PRO A 214 -6.32 26.29 -14.49
CA PRO A 214 -5.45 26.61 -15.63
C PRO A 214 -4.34 27.62 -15.30
N ALA A 215 -4.64 28.60 -14.44
CA ALA A 215 -3.67 29.60 -14.00
C ALA A 215 -2.62 29.00 -13.03
N ARG A 216 -3.05 28.09 -12.15
CA ARG A 216 -2.14 27.31 -11.27
C ARG A 216 -1.22 26.40 -12.09
N GLN A 217 -1.75 25.76 -13.13
CA GLN A 217 -1.00 24.95 -14.08
C GLN A 217 0.03 25.76 -14.88
N ALA A 218 -0.36 26.94 -15.39
CA ALA A 218 0.56 27.85 -16.07
C ALA A 218 1.70 28.31 -15.15
N ARG A 219 1.36 28.79 -13.94
CA ARG A 219 2.32 29.24 -12.92
C ARG A 219 3.34 28.14 -12.55
N PHE A 220 2.92 26.88 -12.47
CA PHE A 220 3.85 25.76 -12.26
C PHE A 220 4.80 25.56 -13.45
N ALA A 221 4.27 25.55 -14.68
CA ALA A 221 5.08 25.34 -15.87
C ALA A 221 6.13 26.45 -16.07
N GLU A 222 5.71 27.70 -15.86
CA GLU A 222 6.58 28.88 -15.80
C GLU A 222 7.66 28.71 -14.73
N ARG A 223 7.28 28.41 -13.47
CA ARG A 223 8.22 28.31 -12.35
C ARG A 223 9.25 27.17 -12.52
N TYR A 224 8.86 26.03 -13.06
CA TYR A 224 9.81 24.95 -13.36
C TYR A 224 10.81 25.40 -14.44
N ALA A 225 10.33 26.09 -15.48
CA ALA A 225 11.18 26.60 -16.56
C ALA A 225 12.13 27.73 -16.10
N GLU A 226 11.70 28.61 -15.19
CA GLU A 226 12.58 29.61 -14.54
C GLU A 226 13.74 28.97 -13.78
N LEU A 227 13.47 27.87 -13.07
CA LEU A 227 14.44 27.22 -12.18
C LEU A 227 15.40 26.29 -12.92
N PHE A 228 14.91 25.55 -13.93
CA PHE A 228 15.63 24.44 -14.55
C PHE A 228 15.73 24.51 -16.09
N GLY A 229 15.07 25.48 -16.73
CA GLY A 229 15.09 25.66 -18.18
C GLY A 229 14.23 24.66 -18.97
N ALA A 230 14.57 24.48 -20.25
CA ALA A 230 13.98 23.45 -21.11
C ALA A 230 14.48 22.05 -20.73
N ALA A 231 13.60 21.06 -20.87
CA ALA A 231 13.94 19.65 -20.67
C ALA A 231 14.00 18.91 -22.01
N PRO A 232 14.91 17.94 -22.18
CA PRO A 232 14.81 16.99 -23.27
C PRO A 232 13.55 16.13 -23.10
N ARG A 233 13.07 15.53 -24.19
CA ARG A 233 12.09 14.45 -24.08
C ARG A 233 12.75 13.21 -23.46
N LEU A 234 12.12 12.64 -22.44
CA LEU A 234 12.60 11.46 -21.73
C LEU A 234 11.74 10.23 -22.07
N GLU A 235 12.33 9.04 -21.92
CA GLU A 235 11.60 7.78 -21.97
C GLU A 235 10.81 7.54 -20.67
N ALA A 236 9.90 6.56 -20.67
CA ALA A 236 9.19 6.16 -19.45
C ALA A 236 10.18 5.46 -18.48
N PRO A 237 10.07 5.66 -17.15
CA PRO A 237 11.00 5.04 -16.19
C PRO A 237 11.07 3.51 -16.31
N VAL A 238 9.92 2.88 -16.52
CA VAL A 238 9.76 1.43 -16.62
C VAL A 238 9.49 1.05 -18.09
N PRO A 239 10.47 0.45 -18.80
CA PRO A 239 10.32 0.06 -20.20
C PRO A 239 9.51 -1.23 -20.36
N ASP A 240 8.90 -1.40 -21.53
CA ASP A 240 8.17 -2.62 -21.90
C ASP A 240 9.07 -3.87 -21.86
N GLY A 241 8.53 -4.96 -21.33
CA GLY A 241 9.23 -6.24 -21.27
C GLY A 241 10.39 -6.33 -20.26
N LEU A 242 10.55 -5.31 -19.40
CA LEU A 242 11.49 -5.31 -18.27
C LEU A 242 11.38 -6.62 -17.46
N ARG A 243 12.51 -7.11 -16.94
CA ARG A 243 12.58 -8.30 -16.09
C ARG A 243 13.33 -8.00 -14.82
N GLN A 244 12.80 -8.46 -13.70
CA GLN A 244 13.52 -8.43 -12.44
C GLN A 244 14.72 -9.37 -12.52
N PRO A 245 15.91 -8.98 -12.02
CA PRO A 245 16.97 -9.95 -11.75
C PRO A 245 16.51 -11.01 -10.74
N PRO A 246 17.17 -12.18 -10.69
CA PRO A 246 16.93 -13.13 -9.61
C PRO A 246 17.39 -12.51 -8.29
N LEU A 247 16.52 -12.51 -7.29
CA LEU A 247 16.77 -11.99 -5.96
C LEU A 247 16.61 -13.11 -4.93
N LEU A 248 17.37 -13.05 -3.85
CA LEU A 248 17.31 -14.00 -2.73
C LEU A 248 16.49 -13.47 -1.57
N LEU A 249 15.95 -14.39 -0.76
CA LEU A 249 15.42 -14.06 0.56
C LEU A 249 16.54 -13.44 1.41
N PRO A 250 16.35 -12.23 1.97
CA PRO A 250 17.43 -11.41 2.53
C PRO A 250 17.83 -11.82 3.97
N TRP A 251 17.99 -13.12 4.22
CA TRP A 251 18.49 -13.68 5.48
C TRP A 251 19.19 -15.03 5.25
N ALA A 252 19.88 -15.55 6.27
CA ALA A 252 20.77 -16.71 6.14
C ALA A 252 20.07 -18.01 5.70
N GLU A 253 20.78 -18.83 4.93
CA GLU A 253 20.34 -20.16 4.49
C GLU A 253 19.83 -21.02 5.66
N GLY A 254 18.72 -21.72 5.44
CA GLY A 254 18.12 -22.61 6.44
C GLY A 254 17.45 -21.90 7.63
N GLN A 255 17.67 -20.59 7.81
CA GLN A 255 16.99 -19.82 8.84
C GLN A 255 15.54 -19.55 8.44
N ARG A 256 14.63 -19.67 9.43
CA ARG A 256 13.21 -19.39 9.28
C ARG A 256 12.89 -17.95 9.67
N TRP A 257 12.23 -17.20 8.80
CA TRP A 257 11.57 -15.92 9.10
C TRP A 257 10.08 -16.04 8.74
N HIS A 258 9.29 -15.00 9.02
CA HIS A 258 7.84 -15.02 8.82
C HIS A 258 7.36 -13.88 7.92
N TYR A 259 6.60 -14.19 6.87
CA TYR A 259 5.89 -13.23 6.02
C TYR A 259 4.73 -12.58 6.80
N THR A 260 4.95 -11.36 7.28
CA THR A 260 4.03 -10.71 8.23
C THR A 260 3.12 -9.66 7.59
N GLY A 261 3.47 -9.15 6.41
CA GLY A 261 2.71 -8.14 5.68
C GLY A 261 2.88 -8.34 4.18
N GLY A 262 1.75 -8.39 3.47
CA GLY A 262 1.67 -8.52 2.03
C GLY A 262 1.92 -7.20 1.30
N PRO A 263 1.60 -7.11 0.00
CA PRO A 263 1.83 -5.91 -0.82
C PRO A 263 1.27 -4.64 -0.18
N HIS A 264 2.15 -3.67 0.09
CA HIS A 264 1.79 -2.38 0.69
C HIS A 264 2.75 -1.25 0.28
N GLY A 265 2.43 -0.01 0.65
CA GLY A 265 3.18 1.20 0.28
C GLY A 265 4.70 1.06 0.36
N ALA A 266 5.38 1.13 -0.79
CA ALA A 266 6.83 0.92 -0.92
C ALA A 266 7.66 1.90 -0.06
N TRP A 267 7.14 3.11 0.11
CA TRP A 267 7.51 4.04 1.19
C TRP A 267 6.26 4.77 1.68
N GLY A 268 6.03 4.74 3.00
CA GLY A 268 4.91 5.41 3.63
C GLY A 268 3.57 5.02 3.00
N VAL A 269 2.78 6.02 2.62
CA VAL A 269 1.42 5.85 2.11
C VAL A 269 1.29 6.31 0.66
N ALA A 270 0.26 5.81 -0.03
CA ALA A 270 -0.15 6.19 -1.39
C ALA A 270 0.87 5.96 -2.53
N SER A 271 2.11 5.55 -2.22
CA SER A 271 3.07 4.96 -3.16
C SER A 271 2.56 3.63 -3.73
N ALA A 272 3.28 3.06 -4.72
CA ALA A 272 2.98 1.72 -5.20
C ALA A 272 2.95 0.71 -4.03
N TRP A 273 2.08 -0.31 -4.11
CA TRP A 273 2.10 -1.45 -3.19
C TRP A 273 3.30 -2.38 -3.48
N GLY A 274 4.51 -1.83 -3.30
CA GLY A 274 5.81 -2.37 -3.71
C GLY A 274 6.64 -2.99 -2.59
N ALA A 275 6.18 -2.89 -1.34
CA ALA A 275 6.81 -3.50 -0.18
C ALA A 275 6.13 -4.79 0.28
N VAL A 276 6.90 -5.64 0.96
CA VAL A 276 6.47 -6.85 1.68
C VAL A 276 7.31 -7.01 2.95
N ASP A 277 6.70 -7.55 4.02
CA ASP A 277 7.34 -7.61 5.34
C ASP A 277 7.77 -9.01 5.76
N PHE A 278 8.99 -9.09 6.29
CA PHE A 278 9.53 -10.30 6.90
C PHE A 278 9.98 -10.03 8.34
N ALA A 279 9.31 -10.66 9.30
CA ALA A 279 9.69 -10.57 10.71
C ALA A 279 10.70 -11.68 11.10
N PRO A 280 11.78 -11.34 11.82
CA PRO A 280 12.79 -12.31 12.27
C PRO A 280 12.22 -13.26 13.35
N PRO A 281 12.80 -14.48 13.50
CA PRO A 281 12.27 -15.50 14.39
C PRO A 281 12.37 -15.13 15.88
N SER A 282 13.42 -14.44 16.34
CA SER A 282 13.65 -14.20 17.77
C SER A 282 12.79 -13.12 18.40
N LEU A 283 12.21 -12.19 17.61
CA LEU A 283 11.60 -10.97 18.13
C LEU A 283 10.08 -10.85 17.94
N VAL A 284 9.47 -10.28 18.98
CA VAL A 284 8.18 -9.59 18.98
C VAL A 284 8.39 -8.25 19.71
N GLY A 285 7.73 -7.19 19.26
CA GLY A 285 7.91 -5.83 19.80
C GLY A 285 9.06 -5.05 19.14
N CYS A 286 9.28 -3.81 19.60
CA CYS A 286 10.08 -2.83 18.89
C CYS A 286 11.49 -2.66 19.49
N ARG A 287 12.49 -3.31 18.89
CA ARG A 287 13.94 -3.19 19.17
C ARG A 287 14.75 -3.78 18.02
N ALA A 288 16.06 -3.52 17.97
CA ALA A 288 16.95 -4.18 17.01
C ALA A 288 16.99 -5.71 17.23
N ALA A 289 16.94 -6.47 16.14
CA ALA A 289 17.00 -7.93 16.14
C ALA A 289 18.46 -8.44 16.11
N PRO A 290 18.82 -9.50 16.84
CA PRO A 290 20.15 -10.12 16.73
C PRO A 290 20.39 -10.78 15.36
N GLU A 291 19.33 -11.08 14.60
CA GLU A 291 19.40 -11.55 13.23
C GLU A 291 19.94 -10.48 12.26
N TRP A 292 20.72 -10.92 11.27
CA TRP A 292 21.17 -10.07 10.17
C TRP A 292 20.19 -10.13 8.99
N THR A 293 19.82 -8.97 8.47
CA THR A 293 19.38 -8.84 7.09
C THR A 293 20.60 -8.94 6.17
N LEU A 294 20.49 -9.69 5.08
CA LEU A 294 21.55 -9.91 4.10
C LEU A 294 21.17 -9.35 2.72
N ALA A 295 22.17 -9.01 1.91
CA ALA A 295 21.98 -8.56 0.53
C ALA A 295 21.28 -9.64 -0.32
N ALA A 296 20.23 -9.26 -1.04
CA ALA A 296 19.42 -10.17 -1.87
C ALA A 296 20.04 -10.41 -3.26
N ALA A 297 20.93 -9.51 -3.69
CA ALA A 297 21.77 -9.57 -4.87
C ALA A 297 23.05 -8.73 -4.60
N PRO A 298 24.12 -8.84 -5.41
CA PRO A 298 25.28 -7.96 -5.32
C PRO A 298 24.92 -6.53 -5.68
N GLY A 299 25.66 -5.54 -5.15
CA GLY A 299 25.44 -4.13 -5.49
C GLY A 299 26.16 -3.13 -4.59
N ARG A 300 26.02 -1.84 -4.90
CA ARG A 300 26.62 -0.71 -4.19
C ARG A 300 25.62 -0.04 -3.26
N VAL A 301 25.98 0.17 -2.01
CA VAL A 301 25.16 0.94 -1.06
C VAL A 301 25.22 2.42 -1.43
N THR A 302 24.12 2.99 -1.89
CA THR A 302 24.01 4.42 -2.27
C THR A 302 23.37 5.27 -1.18
N TRP A 303 22.61 4.66 -0.27
CA TRP A 303 22.04 5.32 0.91
C TRP A 303 22.04 4.38 2.11
N SER A 304 22.29 4.91 3.30
CA SER A 304 22.19 4.19 4.58
C SER A 304 22.01 5.17 5.73
N ASP A 305 20.79 5.71 5.86
CA ASP A 305 20.43 6.64 6.92
C ASP A 305 18.93 6.55 7.26
N THR A 306 18.59 6.91 8.50
CA THR A 306 17.21 7.03 8.99
C THR A 306 16.41 5.77 8.67
N GLY A 307 16.91 4.62 9.12
CA GLY A 307 16.28 3.31 8.97
C GLY A 307 16.27 2.70 7.57
N LEU A 308 16.65 3.46 6.53
CA LEU A 308 16.61 3.03 5.13
C LEU A 308 18.03 2.73 4.60
N VAL A 309 18.19 1.59 3.95
CA VAL A 309 19.35 1.27 3.11
C VAL A 309 18.89 1.10 1.66
N LEU A 310 19.58 1.75 0.72
CA LEU A 310 19.39 1.56 -0.72
C LEU A 310 20.64 0.90 -1.33
N VAL A 311 20.43 -0.13 -2.15
CA VAL A 311 21.48 -0.87 -2.86
C VAL A 311 21.21 -0.83 -4.37
N ASP A 312 22.12 -0.21 -5.11
CA ASP A 312 22.18 -0.16 -6.58
C ASP A 312 22.82 -1.45 -7.13
N LEU A 313 22.17 -2.12 -8.08
CA LEU A 313 22.61 -3.41 -8.65
C LEU A 313 23.41 -3.29 -9.96
N ASP A 314 23.42 -2.12 -10.63
CA ASP A 314 24.22 -1.91 -11.84
C ASP A 314 25.62 -1.37 -11.51
N GLY A 315 25.72 -0.56 -10.45
CA GLY A 315 26.95 -0.14 -9.80
C GLY A 315 27.46 1.23 -10.23
N ASP A 316 26.74 1.99 -11.06
CA ASP A 316 27.13 3.35 -11.42
C ASP A 316 27.11 4.32 -10.22
N GLY A 317 26.41 3.97 -9.14
CA GLY A 317 26.32 4.73 -7.89
C GLY A 317 25.20 5.77 -7.85
N ASN A 318 24.28 5.75 -8.81
CA ASN A 318 23.14 6.66 -8.89
C ASN A 318 21.83 5.87 -8.71
N GLU A 319 21.18 6.00 -7.55
CA GLU A 319 19.92 5.29 -7.25
C GLU A 319 18.70 5.72 -8.11
N GLY A 320 18.89 6.61 -9.08
CA GLY A 320 17.93 6.92 -10.13
C GLY A 320 18.12 6.14 -11.44
N THR A 321 19.12 5.26 -11.53
CA THR A 321 19.34 4.33 -12.65
C THR A 321 19.14 2.87 -12.24
N GLY A 322 18.88 2.01 -13.22
CA GLY A 322 18.93 0.56 -13.08
C GLY A 322 17.95 -0.01 -12.06
N TRP A 323 18.34 -1.12 -11.42
CA TRP A 323 17.60 -1.76 -10.34
C TRP A 323 18.15 -1.32 -8.99
N VAL A 324 17.27 -0.85 -8.09
CA VAL A 324 17.64 -0.50 -6.72
C VAL A 324 16.77 -1.28 -5.74
N LEU A 325 17.40 -1.90 -4.74
CA LEU A 325 16.72 -2.58 -3.64
C LEU A 325 16.67 -1.68 -2.41
N ALA A 326 15.53 -1.68 -1.73
CA ALA A 326 15.28 -0.89 -0.54
C ALA A 326 15.01 -1.80 0.67
N TYR A 327 15.80 -1.60 1.71
CA TYR A 327 15.68 -2.29 3.00
C TYR A 327 15.35 -1.24 4.06
N LEU A 328 14.12 -1.26 4.55
CA LEU A 328 13.62 -0.32 5.56
C LEU A 328 13.47 -1.02 6.91
N HIS A 329 13.45 -0.21 7.97
CA HIS A 329 13.52 -0.63 9.37
C HIS A 329 14.85 -1.26 9.76
N MET A 330 15.95 -0.77 9.18
CA MET A 330 17.32 -1.18 9.48
C MET A 330 17.90 -0.38 10.65
N ALA A 331 18.23 -1.05 11.76
CA ALA A 331 18.84 -0.46 12.95
C ALA A 331 20.11 0.34 12.59
N SER A 332 20.38 1.45 13.29
CA SER A 332 21.61 2.24 13.09
C SER A 332 22.85 1.53 13.64
N GLU A 333 22.69 0.68 14.65
CA GLU A 333 23.77 -0.23 15.09
C GLU A 333 23.93 -1.38 14.07
N GLY A 334 25.17 -1.59 13.61
CA GLY A 334 25.50 -2.63 12.62
C GLY A 334 25.07 -2.32 11.19
N ARG A 335 24.45 -1.17 10.89
CA ARG A 335 24.07 -0.80 9.51
C ARG A 335 25.29 -0.63 8.61
N VAL A 336 25.18 -1.11 7.38
CA VAL A 336 26.22 -0.95 6.35
C VAL A 336 26.47 0.54 6.03
N ALA A 337 27.71 0.91 5.74
CA ALA A 337 28.05 2.28 5.34
C ALA A 337 27.80 2.54 3.84
N VAL A 338 27.48 3.79 3.50
CA VAL A 338 27.36 4.26 2.10
C VAL A 338 28.70 4.09 1.36
N GLY A 339 28.60 3.80 0.06
CA GLY A 339 29.74 3.58 -0.84
C GLY A 339 30.26 2.15 -0.88
N ARG A 340 29.94 1.31 0.12
CA ARG A 340 30.36 -0.09 0.15
C ARG A 340 29.73 -0.90 -0.99
N TRP A 341 30.54 -1.69 -1.69
CA TRP A 341 30.07 -2.82 -2.50
C TRP A 341 29.76 -4.03 -1.62
N LEU A 342 28.67 -4.73 -1.91
CA LEU A 342 28.22 -5.93 -1.23
C LEU A 342 28.10 -7.07 -2.23
N GLU A 343 28.54 -8.25 -1.83
CA GLU A 343 28.17 -9.48 -2.52
C GLU A 343 26.84 -10.04 -1.97
N ALA A 344 26.15 -10.86 -2.78
CA ALA A 344 24.91 -11.49 -2.34
C ALA A 344 25.12 -12.27 -1.04
N GLY A 345 24.20 -12.13 -0.09
CA GLY A 345 24.27 -12.74 1.22
C GLY A 345 25.32 -12.15 2.18
N GLU A 346 25.93 -11.00 1.87
CA GLU A 346 26.67 -10.21 2.87
C GLU A 346 25.72 -9.42 3.79
N PRO A 347 26.13 -9.06 5.04
CA PRO A 347 25.26 -8.39 5.98
C PRO A 347 25.01 -6.91 5.68
N LEU A 348 23.74 -6.48 5.77
CA LEU A 348 23.29 -5.10 5.59
C LEU A 348 23.06 -4.34 6.91
N GLY A 349 22.72 -5.07 7.97
CA GLY A 349 22.31 -4.54 9.27
C GLY A 349 21.24 -5.42 9.94
N HIS A 350 20.61 -4.88 10.97
CA HIS A 350 19.63 -5.60 11.80
C HIS A 350 18.20 -5.07 11.60
N PRO A 351 17.16 -5.92 11.46
CA PRO A 351 15.74 -5.52 11.55
C PRO A 351 15.41 -4.76 12.85
N SER A 352 14.51 -3.79 12.78
CA SER A 352 14.20 -2.86 13.87
C SER A 352 12.85 -2.13 13.64
N CYS A 353 12.71 -0.89 14.12
CA CYS A 353 11.60 0.02 13.80
C CYS A 353 12.07 1.35 13.21
N GLU A 354 13.38 1.53 12.95
CA GLU A 354 13.92 2.84 12.56
C GLU A 354 13.38 3.32 11.20
N GLY A 355 13.32 4.63 10.99
CA GLY A 355 13.04 5.21 9.66
C GLY A 355 11.58 5.33 9.25
N GLY A 356 10.62 4.90 10.06
CA GLY A 356 9.19 5.06 9.72
C GLY A 356 8.27 4.76 10.90
N VAL A 357 7.00 4.49 10.59
CA VAL A 357 6.02 3.94 11.55
C VAL A 357 6.15 2.42 11.51
N ALA A 358 6.43 1.80 12.65
CA ALA A 358 6.58 0.34 12.74
C ALA A 358 6.11 -0.21 14.09
N ASP A 359 5.20 -1.17 14.03
CA ASP A 359 4.55 -1.82 15.17
C ASP A 359 5.40 -2.95 15.82
N GLY A 360 6.67 -3.09 15.41
CA GLY A 360 7.62 -4.10 15.89
C GLY A 360 8.75 -4.38 14.91
N ALA A 361 9.75 -5.15 15.36
CA ALA A 361 10.94 -5.48 14.57
C ALA A 361 10.60 -6.32 13.33
N HIS A 362 10.88 -5.79 12.14
CA HIS A 362 10.76 -6.48 10.87
C HIS A 362 11.69 -5.87 9.82
N LEU A 363 11.84 -6.55 8.68
CA LEU A 363 12.37 -5.99 7.45
C LEU A 363 11.18 -5.65 6.53
N HIS A 364 11.08 -4.37 6.15
CA HIS A 364 10.24 -3.89 5.06
C HIS A 364 11.10 -3.90 3.80
N PHE A 365 10.77 -4.76 2.83
CA PHE A 365 11.57 -4.96 1.61
C PHE A 365 10.83 -4.48 0.36
N ALA A 366 11.44 -3.55 -0.39
CA ALA A 366 10.90 -2.99 -1.63
C ALA A 366 11.98 -2.84 -2.71
N ARG A 367 11.58 -2.45 -3.93
CA ARG A 367 12.48 -2.29 -5.08
C ARG A 367 12.04 -1.16 -6.02
N ARG A 368 13.00 -0.54 -6.69
CA ARG A 368 12.79 0.48 -7.73
C ARG A 368 13.40 0.05 -9.06
N TYR A 369 12.91 0.66 -10.14
CA TYR A 369 13.62 0.69 -11.41
C TYR A 369 13.63 2.11 -12.00
N ASN A 370 14.81 2.65 -12.34
CA ASN A 370 14.99 4.04 -12.79
C ASN A 370 14.27 5.08 -11.90
N GLY A 371 14.32 4.89 -10.57
CA GLY A 371 13.62 5.71 -9.60
C GLY A 371 12.16 5.37 -9.30
N GLU A 372 11.44 4.66 -10.18
CA GLU A 372 10.03 4.31 -9.94
C GLU A 372 9.89 3.14 -8.95
N TRP A 373 9.02 3.27 -7.95
CA TRP A 373 8.66 2.15 -7.07
C TRP A 373 7.80 1.12 -7.81
N LEU A 374 8.27 -0.12 -7.90
CA LEU A 374 7.53 -1.19 -8.58
C LEU A 374 6.63 -1.95 -7.60
N PRO A 375 5.36 -2.25 -7.95
CA PRO A 375 4.46 -3.03 -7.10
C PRO A 375 5.00 -4.44 -6.85
N ALA A 376 4.71 -5.02 -5.69
CA ALA A 376 5.16 -6.36 -5.31
C ALA A 376 4.31 -7.44 -5.99
N ALA A 377 2.99 -7.23 -6.03
CA ALA A 377 2.04 -8.06 -6.76
C ALA A 377 1.59 -7.39 -8.05
N GLY A 378 1.59 -8.13 -9.16
CA GLY A 378 1.17 -7.63 -10.46
C GLY A 378 2.09 -6.54 -11.03
N GLY A 379 1.49 -5.56 -11.71
CA GLY A 379 2.22 -4.52 -12.45
C GLY A 379 2.94 -5.06 -13.70
N PRO A 380 3.83 -4.26 -14.33
CA PRO A 380 4.58 -4.67 -15.51
C PRO A 380 5.59 -5.78 -15.21
N VAL A 381 6.11 -5.82 -13.98
CA VAL A 381 7.07 -6.82 -13.50
C VAL A 381 6.71 -7.16 -12.05
N PRO A 382 6.11 -8.32 -11.75
CA PRO A 382 5.87 -8.77 -10.37
C PRO A 382 7.18 -8.94 -9.58
N MET A 383 7.11 -8.96 -8.25
CA MET A 383 8.26 -9.29 -7.40
C MET A 383 8.45 -10.81 -7.33
N GLU A 384 9.71 -11.25 -7.40
CA GLU A 384 10.10 -12.63 -7.13
C GLU A 384 11.30 -12.67 -6.17
N LEU A 385 11.19 -13.38 -5.04
CA LEU A 385 12.27 -13.59 -4.07
C LEU A 385 12.49 -15.10 -3.89
N SER A 386 13.65 -15.62 -4.28
CA SER A 386 13.97 -17.06 -4.22
C SER A 386 12.91 -17.96 -4.87
N GLY A 387 12.30 -17.54 -5.97
CA GLY A 387 11.21 -18.28 -6.63
C GLY A 387 9.81 -18.11 -6.00
N TRP A 388 9.69 -17.38 -4.88
CA TRP A 388 8.39 -16.96 -4.33
C TRP A 388 7.87 -15.73 -5.09
N ARG A 389 6.63 -15.80 -5.58
CA ARG A 389 5.92 -14.69 -6.24
C ARG A 389 4.78 -14.18 -5.38
N PHE A 390 4.61 -12.87 -5.32
CA PHE A 390 3.66 -12.21 -4.41
C PHE A 390 2.34 -11.84 -5.08
N SER A 391 1.25 -11.97 -4.32
CA SER A 391 -0.13 -11.67 -4.70
C SER A 391 -0.78 -10.77 -3.66
N SER A 392 -1.53 -9.74 -4.07
CA SER A 392 -2.43 -9.00 -3.19
C SER A 392 -3.82 -9.63 -3.22
N LEU A 393 -4.53 -9.56 -2.09
CA LEU A 393 -5.90 -10.04 -1.93
C LEU A 393 -6.93 -8.90 -2.06
N GLY A 394 -6.53 -7.76 -2.65
CA GLY A 394 -7.34 -6.54 -2.79
C GLY A 394 -7.21 -5.58 -1.61
N GLY A 395 -6.40 -5.92 -0.60
CA GLY A 395 -6.05 -5.07 0.53
C GLY A 395 -4.57 -4.73 0.58
N GLU A 396 -4.28 -3.62 1.25
CA GLU A 396 -2.92 -3.25 1.65
C GLU A 396 -2.51 -4.13 2.84
N TYR A 397 -1.28 -4.66 2.83
CA TYR A 397 -0.80 -5.72 3.74
C TYR A 397 -1.51 -7.08 3.60
N ASP A 398 -2.66 -7.17 2.93
CA ASP A 398 -3.37 -8.43 2.67
C ASP A 398 -2.81 -9.11 1.40
N GLY A 399 -2.04 -10.18 1.58
CA GLY A 399 -1.40 -10.89 0.48
C GLY A 399 -1.11 -12.36 0.73
N SER A 400 -0.82 -13.07 -0.36
CA SER A 400 -0.20 -14.40 -0.34
C SER A 400 1.09 -14.40 -1.16
N MET A 401 1.86 -15.47 -1.07
CA MET A 401 3.04 -15.70 -1.90
C MET A 401 3.16 -17.19 -2.24
N GLN A 402 3.53 -17.50 -3.48
CA GLN A 402 3.55 -18.88 -3.99
C GLN A 402 4.91 -19.24 -4.59
N HIS A 403 5.41 -20.43 -4.28
CA HIS A 403 6.64 -21.01 -4.80
C HIS A 403 6.36 -22.42 -5.37
N PRO A 404 6.83 -22.76 -6.58
CA PRO A 404 6.46 -24.01 -7.27
C PRO A 404 6.62 -25.28 -6.42
N GLU A 405 7.69 -25.37 -5.63
CA GLU A 405 8.02 -26.55 -4.82
C GLU A 405 7.63 -26.43 -3.32
N GLN A 406 7.37 -25.22 -2.82
CA GLN A 406 7.17 -24.97 -1.37
C GLN A 406 5.72 -24.60 -1.01
N GLY A 407 4.84 -24.54 -2.02
CA GLY A 407 3.41 -24.23 -1.87
C GLY A 407 3.14 -22.74 -1.73
N GLU A 408 2.10 -22.41 -0.97
CA GLU A 408 1.66 -21.03 -0.70
C GLU A 408 1.94 -20.64 0.75
N ARG A 409 2.15 -19.34 1.00
CA ARG A 409 2.17 -18.70 2.32
C ARG A 409 1.27 -17.48 2.31
N MET A 410 0.71 -17.15 3.47
CA MET A 410 -0.15 -15.99 3.69
C MET A 410 0.59 -14.95 4.52
N ALA A 411 0.36 -13.67 4.26
CA ALA A 411 0.81 -12.59 5.13
C ALA A 411 0.03 -12.66 6.45
N VAL A 412 0.66 -13.18 7.52
CA VAL A 412 0.03 -13.26 8.85
C VAL A 412 1.01 -12.96 9.97
N THR A 413 0.70 -11.88 10.71
CA THR A 413 1.44 -11.42 11.89
C THR A 413 1.42 -12.41 13.06
N SER A 414 0.41 -13.30 13.13
CA SER A 414 0.23 -14.25 14.23
C SER A 414 1.23 -15.42 14.24
N ARG A 415 1.92 -15.68 13.11
CA ARG A 415 2.84 -16.82 12.90
C ARG A 415 2.24 -18.23 13.18
N ARG A 416 0.92 -18.34 13.42
CA ARG A 416 0.27 -19.60 13.80
C ARG A 416 0.16 -20.55 12.61
N GLY A 417 0.32 -21.85 12.87
CA GLY A 417 0.16 -22.91 11.86
C GLY A 417 1.22 -22.95 10.76
N GLY A 418 2.28 -22.15 10.84
CA GLY A 418 3.33 -22.06 9.82
C GLY A 418 2.89 -21.37 8.52
N ALA A 419 1.71 -20.73 8.50
CA ALA A 419 1.13 -20.15 7.29
C ALA A 419 1.98 -19.01 6.68
N SER A 420 2.82 -18.35 7.49
CA SER A 420 3.78 -17.33 7.04
C SER A 420 5.24 -17.80 7.03
N ASP A 421 5.54 -19.08 7.32
CA ASP A 421 6.91 -19.53 7.56
C ASP A 421 7.72 -19.72 6.27
N LEU A 422 8.82 -18.97 6.15
CA LEU A 422 9.75 -19.00 5.03
C LEU A 422 11.13 -19.46 5.49
N VAL A 423 11.72 -20.40 4.77
CA VAL A 423 13.12 -20.82 4.95
C VAL A 423 13.93 -20.28 3.77
N SER A 424 15.04 -19.60 4.06
CA SER A 424 15.89 -19.01 3.02
C SER A 424 16.79 -20.04 2.33
N ASP A 425 16.97 -19.85 1.03
CA ASP A 425 17.90 -20.58 0.15
C ASP A 425 19.19 -19.80 -0.12
N ASN A 426 19.48 -18.73 0.64
CA ASN A 426 20.63 -17.82 0.46
C ASN A 426 22.00 -18.45 0.84
N GLY A 427 22.23 -19.66 0.35
CA GLY A 427 23.44 -20.45 0.53
C GLY A 427 24.52 -20.12 -0.49
N PRO A 428 25.75 -20.66 -0.32
CA PRO A 428 26.83 -20.51 -1.29
C PRO A 428 26.45 -21.07 -2.66
N ALA A 429 25.91 -22.30 -2.72
CA ALA A 429 25.55 -22.98 -3.97
C ALA A 429 24.46 -22.25 -4.76
N ARG A 430 23.49 -21.63 -4.07
CA ARG A 430 22.45 -20.83 -4.71
C ARG A 430 23.00 -19.53 -5.28
N ARG A 431 23.91 -18.85 -4.55
CA ARG A 431 24.59 -17.65 -5.03
C ARG A 431 25.48 -17.93 -6.23
N GLU A 432 26.22 -19.04 -6.21
CA GLU A 432 27.00 -19.53 -7.36
C GLU A 432 26.11 -19.75 -8.60
N ALA A 433 24.95 -20.41 -8.43
CA ALA A 433 23.99 -20.65 -9.51
C ALA A 433 23.34 -19.37 -10.08
N LEU A 434 23.38 -18.24 -9.37
CA LEU A 434 22.86 -16.95 -9.81
C LEU A 434 23.93 -15.97 -10.28
N ALA A 435 25.22 -16.22 -9.99
CA ALA A 435 26.32 -15.30 -10.27
C ALA A 435 26.40 -14.84 -11.74
N SER A 436 26.15 -15.73 -12.69
CA SER A 436 26.13 -15.39 -14.12
C SER A 436 24.97 -14.46 -14.51
N ALA A 437 23.84 -14.53 -13.81
CA ALA A 437 22.70 -13.64 -14.05
C ALA A 437 22.95 -12.25 -13.46
N TRP A 438 23.62 -12.14 -12.32
CA TRP A 438 24.02 -10.85 -11.74
C TRP A 438 25.15 -10.17 -12.54
N ALA A 439 26.17 -10.94 -12.96
CA ALA A 439 27.25 -10.41 -13.79
C ALA A 439 26.75 -9.80 -15.12
N ALA A 440 25.65 -10.33 -15.68
CA ALA A 440 25.02 -9.78 -16.88
C ALA A 440 24.34 -8.40 -16.66
N LEU A 441 23.95 -8.06 -15.42
CA LEU A 441 23.36 -6.75 -15.08
C LEU A 441 24.44 -5.67 -15.10
N SER A 442 25.49 -5.84 -14.27
CA SER A 442 26.57 -4.86 -14.14
C SER A 442 27.47 -4.77 -15.37
N ALA A 443 27.34 -5.70 -16.33
CA ALA A 443 27.97 -5.62 -17.65
C ALA A 443 27.13 -4.82 -18.68
N GLY A 444 25.86 -4.54 -18.40
CA GLY A 444 24.99 -3.66 -19.19
C GLY A 444 24.92 -2.22 -18.69
N ALA A 445 25.51 -1.94 -17.52
CA ALA A 445 25.61 -0.59 -16.95
C ALA A 445 26.44 0.35 -17.85
N PRO A 446 26.19 1.67 -17.83
CA PRO A 446 27.22 2.62 -18.26
C PRO A 446 28.50 2.38 -17.44
N ALA A 447 29.66 2.61 -18.05
CA ALA A 447 30.95 2.26 -17.44
C ALA A 447 31.04 2.78 -16.00
N ARG A 448 31.37 1.88 -15.06
CA ARG A 448 31.50 2.19 -13.63
C ARG A 448 32.34 3.45 -13.44
N LEU A 449 31.96 4.28 -12.47
CA LEU A 449 32.83 5.33 -11.96
C LEU A 449 33.99 4.69 -11.18
N GLU A 450 34.99 4.20 -11.91
CA GLU A 450 36.24 3.63 -11.38
C GLU A 450 37.01 4.69 -10.58
N ASP A 451 36.96 4.58 -9.24
CA ASP A 451 37.81 5.26 -8.25
C ASP A 451 38.14 6.74 -8.54
N ALA A 452 37.16 7.46 -9.09
CA ALA A 452 37.24 8.87 -9.43
C ALA A 452 37.17 9.75 -8.17
N ASP A 453 38.36 9.96 -7.60
CA ASP A 453 38.74 10.89 -6.55
C ASP A 453 38.54 10.44 -5.09
N SER A 454 39.69 10.14 -4.46
CA SER A 454 39.92 10.09 -3.01
C SER A 454 39.83 11.47 -2.32
N GLY A 455 39.04 12.40 -2.87
CA GLY A 455 38.93 13.80 -2.50
C GLY A 455 37.59 14.17 -1.85
N LEU A 456 36.61 13.26 -1.82
CA LEU A 456 35.42 13.43 -0.98
C LEU A 456 35.85 13.60 0.48
N SER A 457 35.50 14.75 1.06
CA SER A 457 35.92 15.16 2.40
C SER A 457 35.72 14.05 3.41
N ARG A 458 36.70 13.89 4.32
CA ARG A 458 36.58 13.06 5.53
C ARG A 458 35.17 13.20 6.12
N ALA A 459 34.51 12.06 6.32
CA ALA A 459 33.40 12.00 7.26
C ALA A 459 33.85 12.61 8.61
N PRO A 460 32.99 13.37 9.30
CA PRO A 460 33.34 13.90 10.61
C PRO A 460 33.74 12.75 11.54
N GLU A 461 34.85 12.91 12.25
CA GLU A 461 35.31 11.90 13.22
C GLU A 461 34.20 11.65 14.27
N PRO A 462 34.02 10.40 14.73
CA PRO A 462 32.95 10.08 15.67
C PRO A 462 33.08 10.94 16.92
N MET A 463 32.07 11.79 17.17
CA MET A 463 32.08 12.71 18.31
C MET A 463 32.32 11.95 19.61
N THR A 464 33.43 12.25 20.27
CA THR A 464 33.78 11.70 21.58
C THR A 464 32.65 11.94 22.59
N GLU A 465 32.48 11.02 23.52
CA GLU A 465 31.30 10.75 24.37
C GLU A 465 30.81 11.88 25.30
N ALA A 466 31.33 13.10 25.16
CA ALA A 466 31.21 14.20 26.12
C ALA A 466 30.37 15.41 25.65
N ALA A 467 29.50 15.26 24.64
CA ALA A 467 28.55 16.32 24.23
C ALA A 467 27.28 15.78 23.53
N ARG A 468 26.49 14.94 24.21
CA ARG A 468 25.11 14.61 23.75
C ARG A 468 24.15 15.75 24.11
N PRO A 469 23.61 16.55 23.17
CA PRO A 469 22.24 17.02 23.35
C PRO A 469 21.33 15.80 23.46
N ALA A 470 20.29 15.86 24.28
CA ALA A 470 19.29 14.79 24.29
C ALA A 470 18.65 14.71 22.90
N ALA A 471 18.50 13.50 22.35
CA ALA A 471 17.72 13.32 21.14
C ALA A 471 16.31 13.88 21.38
N PRO A 472 15.71 14.62 20.43
CA PRO A 472 14.32 15.06 20.56
C PRO A 472 13.46 13.82 20.77
N ALA A 473 12.68 13.79 21.85
CA ALA A 473 11.86 12.63 22.17
C ALA A 473 10.92 12.35 21.01
N THR A 474 11.02 11.15 20.42
CA THR A 474 10.17 10.77 19.28
C THR A 474 8.71 10.81 19.72
N ALA A 475 7.84 11.41 18.92
CA ALA A 475 6.43 11.60 19.29
C ALA A 475 5.73 10.27 19.66
N ALA A 476 6.11 9.19 18.99
CA ALA A 476 5.68 7.82 19.29
C ALA A 476 5.99 7.34 20.73
N ALA A 477 7.08 7.81 21.34
CA ALA A 477 7.46 7.42 22.71
C ALA A 477 6.73 8.24 23.80
N ALA A 478 6.29 9.47 23.47
CA ALA A 478 5.58 10.34 24.43
C ALA A 478 4.13 9.89 24.69
N MET A 479 3.46 9.34 23.67
CA MET A 479 2.02 9.01 23.74
C MET A 479 1.66 7.84 24.67
N SER A 480 2.61 6.97 25.02
CA SER A 480 2.35 5.82 25.91
C SER A 480 2.45 6.15 27.40
N ALA A 481 2.87 7.36 27.78
CA ALA A 481 3.19 7.70 29.18
C ALA A 481 2.72 9.10 29.63
N ALA A 482 2.04 9.87 28.77
CA ALA A 482 1.48 11.18 29.11
C ALA A 482 -0.04 11.09 29.31
N GLY A 483 -0.52 11.37 30.52
CA GLY A 483 -1.95 11.47 30.79
C GLY A 483 -2.53 12.80 30.31
N GLY A 484 -3.60 12.76 29.51
CA GLY A 484 -4.53 13.87 29.33
C GLY A 484 -3.98 15.13 28.64
N ALA A 485 -3.49 15.02 27.41
CA ALA A 485 -3.32 16.18 26.54
C ALA A 485 -4.69 16.70 26.06
N THR A 486 -5.29 17.63 26.81
CA THR A 486 -6.64 18.16 26.53
C THR A 486 -6.65 19.05 25.28
N GLY A 487 -7.11 18.51 24.14
CA GLY A 487 -7.37 19.28 22.93
C GLY A 487 -7.24 18.54 21.60
N ALA A 488 -6.52 17.42 21.55
CA ALA A 488 -6.41 16.60 20.34
C ALA A 488 -7.61 15.64 20.21
N ALA A 489 -8.19 15.56 19.01
CA ALA A 489 -9.22 14.57 18.71
C ALA A 489 -8.59 13.16 18.68
N THR A 490 -9.34 12.15 19.13
CA THR A 490 -8.85 10.75 19.13
C THR A 490 -9.77 9.83 18.35
N ILE A 491 -9.19 8.76 17.80
CA ILE A 491 -9.91 7.63 17.21
C ILE A 491 -9.58 6.36 18.01
N ALA A 492 -10.61 5.58 18.35
CA ALA A 492 -10.46 4.20 18.80
C ALA A 492 -11.17 3.26 17.83
N VAL A 493 -10.62 2.07 17.62
CA VAL A 493 -11.22 1.03 16.78
C VAL A 493 -11.63 -0.15 17.64
N ARG A 494 -12.83 -0.68 17.42
CA ARG A 494 -13.32 -1.95 17.97
C ARG A 494 -13.52 -2.96 16.83
N ILE A 495 -13.00 -4.17 17.03
CA ILE A 495 -13.10 -5.29 16.09
C ILE A 495 -13.73 -6.48 16.82
N ALA A 496 -14.80 -7.07 16.27
CA ALA A 496 -15.41 -8.25 16.85
C ALA A 496 -14.51 -9.50 16.69
N LEU A 497 -13.72 -9.82 17.72
CA LEU A 497 -12.80 -10.97 17.75
C LEU A 497 -13.48 -12.25 18.25
N GLU A 498 -14.49 -12.76 17.54
CA GLU A 498 -15.20 -13.99 17.93
C GLU A 498 -14.23 -15.18 18.14
N GLY A 499 -14.20 -15.69 19.37
CA GLY A 499 -13.43 -16.90 19.75
C GLY A 499 -11.90 -16.74 19.70
N ARG A 500 -11.36 -15.53 19.90
CA ARG A 500 -9.91 -15.27 19.89
C ARG A 500 -9.40 -14.53 21.15
N ASP A 501 -9.83 -14.99 22.32
CA ASP A 501 -9.61 -14.40 23.64
C ASP A 501 -8.15 -14.00 23.98
N ASP A 502 -7.15 -14.64 23.34
CA ASP A 502 -5.70 -14.42 23.59
C ASP A 502 -4.98 -13.54 22.53
N ALA A 503 -5.66 -12.97 21.53
CA ALA A 503 -5.00 -12.44 20.32
C ALA A 503 -5.21 -10.93 20.05
N SER A 504 -4.23 -10.13 20.45
CA SER A 504 -4.09 -8.75 19.94
C SER A 504 -3.95 -8.74 18.41
N THR A 505 -4.83 -8.02 17.74
CA THR A 505 -4.90 -7.92 16.28
C THR A 505 -4.32 -6.56 15.85
N PRO A 506 -3.37 -6.50 14.89
CA PRO A 506 -2.89 -5.23 14.37
C PRO A 506 -3.95 -4.61 13.45
N VAL A 507 -4.04 -3.28 13.48
CA VAL A 507 -5.05 -2.47 12.84
C VAL A 507 -4.36 -1.35 12.07
N VAL A 508 -4.72 -1.19 10.80
CA VAL A 508 -4.20 -0.12 9.93
C VAL A 508 -5.35 0.81 9.59
N LEU A 509 -5.21 2.08 9.95
CA LEU A 509 -6.19 3.14 9.75
C LEU A 509 -5.65 4.16 8.74
N GLY A 510 -6.22 4.17 7.54
CA GLY A 510 -5.95 5.18 6.51
C GLY A 510 -6.93 6.34 6.60
N LEU A 511 -6.40 7.57 6.59
CA LEU A 511 -7.15 8.83 6.55
C LEU A 511 -6.77 9.58 5.27
N VAL A 512 -7.76 10.00 4.47
CA VAL A 512 -7.52 10.79 3.25
C VAL A 512 -8.44 12.00 3.22
N GLY A 513 -7.90 13.20 3.48
CA GLY A 513 -8.64 14.45 3.45
C GLY A 513 -8.50 15.18 2.11
N ALA A 514 -9.46 16.02 1.73
CA ALA A 514 -9.34 16.82 0.51
C ALA A 514 -8.10 17.74 0.53
N ALA A 515 -7.87 18.44 1.64
CA ALA A 515 -6.81 19.44 1.81
C ALA A 515 -5.56 18.96 2.59
N ALA A 516 -5.61 17.79 3.23
CA ALA A 516 -4.59 17.33 4.18
C ALA A 516 -4.07 15.94 3.79
N PRO A 517 -2.74 15.69 3.93
CA PRO A 517 -2.06 14.54 3.35
C PRO A 517 -2.71 13.20 3.75
N PRO A 518 -2.61 12.16 2.91
CA PRO A 518 -2.94 10.81 3.32
C PRO A 518 -2.08 10.44 4.53
N LEU A 519 -2.70 9.82 5.52
CA LEU A 519 -2.06 9.43 6.77
C LEU A 519 -2.42 7.98 7.07
N VAL A 520 -1.44 7.16 7.46
CA VAL A 520 -1.67 5.85 8.05
C VAL A 520 -1.28 5.89 9.51
N LEU A 521 -2.20 5.44 10.35
CA LEU A 521 -2.00 5.21 11.77
C LEU A 521 -2.09 3.70 12.01
N MET A 522 -1.13 3.15 12.76
CA MET A 522 -1.12 1.74 13.15
C MET A 522 -1.44 1.62 14.65
N ALA A 523 -2.14 0.57 15.01
CA ALA A 523 -2.46 0.24 16.40
C ALA A 523 -2.65 -1.27 16.58
N ARG A 524 -2.72 -1.72 17.84
CA ARG A 524 -3.08 -3.11 18.19
C ARG A 524 -4.30 -3.11 19.08
N THR A 525 -5.19 -4.08 18.87
CA THR A 525 -6.30 -4.33 19.79
C THR A 525 -5.82 -4.96 21.09
N ASN A 526 -6.55 -4.72 22.16
CA ASN A 526 -6.54 -5.53 23.37
C ASN A 526 -7.27 -6.88 23.12
N ALA A 527 -7.42 -7.70 24.17
CA ALA A 527 -8.13 -8.98 24.14
C ALA A 527 -9.66 -8.85 23.90
N ALA A 528 -10.25 -7.67 24.14
CA ALA A 528 -11.65 -7.37 23.83
C ALA A 528 -11.85 -6.83 22.39
N GLY A 529 -10.78 -6.77 21.57
CA GLY A 529 -10.83 -6.27 20.21
C GLY A 529 -10.75 -4.74 20.07
N GLU A 530 -10.41 -4.02 21.12
CA GLU A 530 -10.39 -2.55 21.15
C GLU A 530 -8.97 -1.98 21.13
N THR A 531 -8.69 -0.97 20.32
CA THR A 531 -7.43 -0.22 20.39
C THR A 531 -7.43 0.75 21.57
N GLY A 532 -6.25 1.20 21.99
CA GLY A 532 -6.15 2.45 22.74
C GLY A 532 -6.62 3.66 21.90
N ALA A 533 -6.77 4.82 22.54
CA ALA A 533 -7.09 6.07 21.86
C ALA A 533 -5.89 6.52 21.00
N ILE A 534 -6.06 6.48 19.69
CA ILE A 534 -5.09 6.95 18.69
C ILE A 534 -5.30 8.45 18.56
N ALA A 535 -4.35 9.28 19.02
CA ALA A 535 -4.44 10.71 18.83
C ALA A 535 -4.28 11.08 17.35
N LEU A 536 -5.17 11.94 16.85
CA LEU A 536 -5.02 12.55 15.55
C LEU A 536 -4.07 13.74 15.64
N PRO A 537 -3.21 13.99 14.63
CA PRO A 537 -2.41 15.21 14.56
C PRO A 537 -3.31 16.43 14.33
N ASP A 538 -2.83 17.63 14.66
CA ASP A 538 -3.63 18.85 14.57
C ASP A 538 -4.03 19.22 13.12
N GLU A 539 -3.33 18.70 12.11
CA GLU A 539 -3.73 18.84 10.70
C GLU A 539 -5.00 18.04 10.36
N ALA A 540 -5.38 17.04 11.16
CA ALA A 540 -6.52 16.12 10.90
C ALA A 540 -7.91 16.77 11.05
N ARG A 541 -7.99 18.11 11.06
CA ARG A 541 -9.23 18.89 11.19
C ARG A 541 -9.88 19.07 9.82
N GLY A 542 -11.01 18.39 9.57
CA GLY A 542 -11.71 18.44 8.28
C GLY A 542 -12.57 17.21 8.01
N ILE A 543 -12.95 17.01 6.74
CA ILE A 543 -13.62 15.79 6.26
C ILE A 543 -12.57 14.86 5.65
N TYR A 544 -12.57 13.60 6.08
CA TYR A 544 -11.65 12.55 5.67
C TYR A 544 -12.41 11.31 5.23
N ASP A 545 -12.02 10.72 4.10
CA ASP A 545 -12.36 9.34 3.79
C ASP A 545 -11.54 8.42 4.71
N LEU A 546 -12.23 7.56 5.46
CA LEU A 546 -11.63 6.62 6.41
C LEU A 546 -11.55 5.22 5.81
N THR A 547 -10.37 4.61 5.84
CA THR A 547 -10.14 3.21 5.48
C THR A 547 -9.64 2.46 6.70
N LEU A 548 -10.24 1.29 7.00
CA LEU A 548 -9.84 0.44 8.11
C LEU A 548 -9.47 -0.96 7.60
N ARG A 549 -8.34 -1.51 8.07
CA ARG A 549 -7.87 -2.87 7.73
C ARG A 549 -7.35 -3.60 8.97
N ALA A 550 -7.48 -4.92 8.98
CA ALA A 550 -6.95 -5.81 10.02
C ALA A 550 -6.47 -7.12 9.35
N PRO A 551 -5.17 -7.47 9.39
CA PRO A 551 -4.61 -8.53 8.55
C PRO A 551 -5.12 -9.95 8.87
N GLY A 552 -5.46 -10.68 7.81
CA GLY A 552 -5.63 -12.14 7.81
C GLY A 552 -7.07 -12.65 7.79
N PHE A 553 -7.23 -13.98 7.73
CA PHE A 553 -8.54 -14.60 7.57
C PHE A 553 -9.37 -14.49 8.86
N ALA A 554 -10.50 -13.78 8.77
CA ALA A 554 -11.51 -13.64 9.82
C ALA A 554 -12.87 -14.14 9.32
N PRO A 555 -13.71 -14.75 10.18
CA PRO A 555 -15.14 -14.90 9.90
C PRO A 555 -15.83 -13.53 9.80
N ALA A 556 -17.07 -13.50 9.32
CA ALA A 556 -17.81 -12.25 9.08
C ALA A 556 -17.85 -11.37 10.34
N PHE A 557 -17.20 -10.20 10.26
CA PHE A 557 -16.89 -9.35 11.39
C PHE A 557 -17.77 -8.09 11.45
N VAL A 558 -17.81 -7.48 12.63
CA VAL A 558 -18.24 -6.09 12.85
C VAL A 558 -16.98 -5.25 13.14
N LEU A 559 -16.91 -4.07 12.52
CA LEU A 559 -15.86 -3.07 12.74
C LEU A 559 -16.52 -1.77 13.18
N GLY A 560 -16.23 -1.31 14.41
CA GLY A 560 -16.66 0.00 14.90
C GLY A 560 -15.48 0.97 14.98
N VAL A 561 -15.72 2.24 14.67
CA VAL A 561 -14.76 3.33 14.85
C VAL A 561 -15.38 4.40 15.74
N THR A 562 -14.87 4.54 16.95
CA THR A 562 -15.25 5.64 17.84
C THR A 562 -14.34 6.84 17.56
N ILE A 563 -14.91 7.99 17.20
CA ILE A 563 -14.17 9.25 17.06
C ILE A 563 -14.60 10.14 18.22
N GLY A 564 -13.69 10.63 19.06
CA GLY A 564 -14.15 11.28 20.28
C GLY A 564 -13.17 12.09 21.12
N GLU A 565 -13.75 13.09 21.80
CA GLU A 565 -14.11 12.88 23.21
C GLU A 565 -15.29 11.89 23.32
N PRO A 566 -15.38 11.06 24.37
CA PRO A 566 -16.16 9.82 24.35
C PRO A 566 -17.67 10.02 24.13
N GLY A 567 -18.21 9.43 23.05
CA GLY A 567 -19.66 9.37 22.81
C GLY A 567 -20.13 9.12 21.37
N LEU A 568 -19.27 9.31 20.36
CA LEU A 568 -19.62 9.11 18.94
C LEU A 568 -19.00 7.83 18.38
N GLU A 569 -19.79 6.75 18.34
CA GLU A 569 -19.43 5.47 17.72
C GLU A 569 -19.98 5.41 16.29
N ILE A 570 -19.10 5.20 15.30
CA ILE A 570 -19.45 4.97 13.89
C ILE A 570 -19.30 3.48 13.63
N ASP A 571 -20.42 2.75 13.63
CA ASP A 571 -20.43 1.35 13.21
C ASP A 571 -20.26 1.24 11.68
N LEU A 572 -19.34 0.39 11.25
CA LEU A 572 -19.06 0.06 9.85
C LEU A 572 -19.32 -1.42 9.55
N SER A 573 -20.15 -2.09 10.37
CA SER A 573 -20.62 -3.49 10.22
C SER A 573 -21.07 -3.90 8.80
N ALA A 574 -21.61 -2.96 8.02
CA ALA A 574 -22.05 -3.20 6.64
C ALA A 574 -20.97 -2.99 5.56
N GLY A 575 -19.77 -2.51 5.93
CA GLY A 575 -18.74 -2.07 4.99
C GLY A 575 -18.99 -0.68 4.38
N GLY A 576 -18.07 -0.24 3.52
CA GLY A 576 -17.92 1.16 3.10
C GLY A 576 -18.98 1.72 2.15
N ARG A 577 -20.21 1.95 2.63
CA ARG A 577 -21.10 3.08 2.28
C ARG A 577 -22.35 3.06 3.16
N LEU A 578 -22.65 4.18 3.82
CA LEU A 578 -23.78 4.28 4.75
C LEU A 578 -25.11 4.01 4.03
N ARG A 579 -25.72 2.87 4.36
CA ARG A 579 -27.02 2.40 3.89
C ARG A 579 -27.69 1.76 5.09
N LEU A 580 -28.83 2.31 5.53
CA LEU A 580 -29.57 1.80 6.69
C LEU A 580 -29.90 0.31 6.50
N ALA A 581 -29.92 -0.45 7.60
CA ALA A 581 -30.31 -1.86 7.57
C ALA A 581 -31.71 -1.98 6.94
N ALA A 582 -31.89 -2.91 6.01
CA ALA A 582 -33.09 -2.95 5.16
C ALA A 582 -34.36 -3.29 5.97
N GLY A 583 -35.05 -2.25 6.46
CA GLY A 583 -36.18 -2.35 7.39
C GLY A 583 -36.13 -1.33 8.53
N GLU A 584 -34.98 -0.75 8.83
CA GLU A 584 -34.81 0.40 9.74
C GLU A 584 -35.11 1.69 8.97
N LEU A 585 -36.06 2.48 9.47
CA LEU A 585 -36.58 3.68 8.82
C LEU A 585 -36.91 4.82 9.80
N ASN A 586 -36.65 4.65 11.08
CA ASN A 586 -37.17 5.51 12.14
C ASN A 586 -36.07 6.24 12.95
N GLY A 587 -34.86 5.67 12.97
CA GLY A 587 -33.68 6.18 13.68
C GLY A 587 -33.55 5.73 15.14
N ASP A 588 -34.17 4.61 15.55
CA ASP A 588 -34.11 4.07 16.92
C ASP A 588 -33.41 2.69 17.06
N ASP A 589 -32.77 2.22 15.98
CA ASP A 589 -32.00 0.96 15.88
C ASP A 589 -32.81 -0.32 16.18
N VAL A 590 -34.14 -0.23 16.29
CA VAL A 590 -35.02 -1.37 16.58
C VAL A 590 -36.11 -1.50 15.50
N ILE A 591 -35.86 -2.39 14.54
CA ILE A 591 -36.83 -2.74 13.48
C ILE A 591 -38.11 -3.31 14.11
N ASP A 592 -39.18 -2.49 14.22
CA ASP A 592 -40.46 -2.86 14.81
C ASP A 592 -41.69 -2.33 14.02
N GLY A 593 -42.87 -2.33 14.64
CA GLY A 593 -44.10 -1.80 14.03
C GLY A 593 -44.05 -0.30 13.68
N ARG A 594 -43.11 0.47 14.23
CA ARG A 594 -42.83 1.88 13.92
C ARG A 594 -42.32 2.06 12.51
N ASP A 595 -41.43 1.19 12.04
CA ASP A 595 -40.82 1.30 10.71
C ASP A 595 -41.83 1.10 9.60
N LEU A 596 -42.84 0.25 9.81
CA LEU A 596 -43.97 0.15 8.89
C LEU A 596 -44.77 1.48 8.83
N GLY A 597 -44.88 2.20 9.95
CA GLY A 597 -45.46 3.54 10.02
C GLY A 597 -44.60 4.63 9.37
N ALA A 598 -43.27 4.55 9.53
CA ALA A 598 -42.30 5.40 8.85
C ALA A 598 -42.35 5.15 7.33
N TRP A 599 -42.30 3.89 6.89
CA TRP A 599 -42.44 3.49 5.49
C TRP A 599 -43.73 4.02 4.86
N LEU A 600 -44.88 3.86 5.53
CA LEU A 600 -46.17 4.40 5.08
C LEU A 600 -46.15 5.93 4.95
N THR A 601 -45.35 6.63 5.77
CA THR A 601 -45.13 8.07 5.69
C THR A 601 -44.24 8.44 4.49
N HIS A 602 -43.12 7.73 4.30
CA HIS A 602 -42.21 7.94 3.16
C HIS A 602 -42.86 7.62 1.81
N TRP A 603 -43.63 6.53 1.74
CA TRP A 603 -44.35 6.08 0.54
C TRP A 603 -45.42 7.08 0.11
N ARG A 604 -46.26 7.56 1.06
CA ARG A 604 -47.25 8.62 0.79
C ARG A 604 -46.60 9.95 0.39
N ALA A 605 -45.37 10.20 0.83
CA ALA A 605 -44.60 11.39 0.47
C ALA A 605 -43.74 11.22 -0.81
N GLY A 606 -43.82 10.07 -1.50
CA GLY A 606 -43.04 9.78 -2.72
C GLY A 606 -41.51 9.83 -2.50
N ARG A 607 -41.03 9.56 -1.29
CA ARG A 607 -39.61 9.67 -0.94
C ARG A 607 -38.83 8.40 -1.32
N PRO A 608 -37.56 8.50 -1.76
CA PRO A 608 -36.71 7.33 -2.07
C PRO A 608 -36.58 6.32 -0.93
N LEU A 609 -36.72 6.74 0.33
CA LEU A 609 -36.71 5.87 1.52
C LEU A 609 -37.86 4.85 1.59
N ALA A 610 -38.82 4.88 0.65
CA ALA A 610 -39.86 3.86 0.53
C ALA A 610 -39.47 2.69 -0.42
N ASP A 611 -38.41 2.86 -1.21
CA ASP A 611 -37.81 1.82 -2.07
C ASP A 611 -36.72 1.11 -1.24
N LEU A 612 -37.01 -0.11 -0.80
CA LEU A 612 -36.27 -0.86 0.22
C LEU A 612 -35.33 -1.91 -0.37
N ASP A 613 -35.49 -2.29 -1.65
CA ASP A 613 -34.47 -3.07 -2.37
C ASP A 613 -33.67 -2.28 -3.42
N GLY A 614 -34.15 -1.11 -3.82
CA GLY A 614 -33.44 -0.17 -4.69
C GLY A 614 -33.66 -0.41 -6.17
N ASP A 615 -34.82 -0.94 -6.56
CA ASP A 615 -35.18 -1.16 -7.98
C ASP A 615 -35.68 0.11 -8.69
N GLY A 616 -35.97 1.18 -7.93
CA GLY A 616 -36.51 2.45 -8.39
C GLY A 616 -38.01 2.63 -8.16
N TRP A 617 -38.72 1.64 -7.59
CA TRP A 617 -40.19 1.66 -7.44
C TRP A 617 -40.70 1.08 -6.11
N ALA A 618 -41.01 1.98 -5.17
CA ALA A 618 -41.63 1.63 -3.89
C ALA A 618 -43.05 1.00 -4.06
N GLY A 619 -43.09 -0.33 -4.07
CA GLY A 619 -44.24 -1.14 -4.49
C GLY A 619 -44.64 -2.24 -3.49
N PRO A 620 -45.35 -3.28 -3.94
CA PRO A 620 -45.77 -4.41 -3.09
C PRO A 620 -44.61 -5.24 -2.54
N GLY A 621 -43.43 -5.19 -3.18
CA GLY A 621 -42.20 -5.82 -2.68
C GLY A 621 -41.74 -5.15 -1.39
N ASP A 622 -41.66 -3.83 -1.38
CA ASP A 622 -41.24 -3.02 -0.24
C ASP A 622 -42.24 -3.08 0.91
N LEU A 623 -43.54 -3.02 0.59
CA LEU A 623 -44.58 -3.26 1.59
C LEU A 623 -44.42 -4.66 2.23
N TRP A 624 -44.12 -5.69 1.45
CA TRP A 624 -43.87 -7.03 1.97
C TRP A 624 -42.58 -7.10 2.81
N ARG A 625 -41.52 -6.38 2.44
CA ARG A 625 -40.29 -6.24 3.24
C ARG A 625 -40.59 -5.55 4.57
N ALA A 626 -41.18 -4.36 4.55
CA ALA A 626 -41.58 -3.60 5.74
C ALA A 626 -42.51 -4.40 6.67
N MET A 627 -43.42 -5.20 6.13
CA MET A 627 -44.32 -6.06 6.92
C MET A 627 -43.64 -7.30 7.54
N ASN A 628 -42.58 -7.85 6.93
CA ASN A 628 -41.81 -8.94 7.57
C ASN A 628 -40.80 -8.39 8.58
N ALA A 629 -40.15 -7.27 8.26
CA ALA A 629 -39.31 -6.49 9.17
C ALA A 629 -40.06 -6.17 10.47
N ALA A 630 -41.22 -5.51 10.38
CA ALA A 630 -42.10 -5.21 11.51
C ALA A 630 -42.70 -6.45 12.22
N ALA A 631 -42.51 -7.65 11.68
CA ALA A 631 -42.91 -8.93 12.28
C ALA A 631 -41.71 -9.75 12.81
N GLY A 632 -40.48 -9.22 12.72
CA GLY A 632 -39.24 -9.89 13.13
C GLY A 632 -38.92 -11.13 12.30
N ARG A 633 -38.95 -11.04 10.96
CA ARG A 633 -38.82 -12.18 10.03
C ARG A 633 -37.99 -11.93 8.78
#